data_AF-U5DM46-F1
#
_entry.id   AF-U5DM46-F1
#
_cell.length_a   1.000
_cell.length_b   1.000
_cell.length_c   1.000
_cell.angle_alpha   90.00
_cell.angle_beta   90.00
_cell.angle_gamma   90.00
#
_symmetry.space_group_name_H-M   'P 1'
#
loop_
_entity.id
_entity.type
_entity.pdbx_description
1 polymer ?
#
loop_
_entity_poly.entity_id
_entity_poly.type
_entity_poly.pdbx_seq_one_letter_code
_entity_poly.pdbx_strand_id
1 'polypeptide(L)'
;MIRLRPIAAPPARDEALLARSPAEERLENIKSHLDLLLLALEAIAGLSSEAMLDAARELGVEAIADRVGLWRLRQSNPLRKSSGGRKKLDVEEARSLVLVICHLARQQRDILRQAIAVLEQVAMQDRPPHRHPLLGDYLDAFANFYQERMQDDTAPKDALEDLALKLLVDLLFYSAPHGRRRLWTALID
;
A
#
# COMPACT_ATOMS: atom_id res chain seq x y z
N MET A 1 -54.92 22.83 14.71
CA MET A 1 -54.06 22.79 13.51
C MET A 1 -52.67 22.34 13.93
N ILE A 2 -52.30 21.09 13.64
CA ILE A 2 -50.98 20.51 13.97
C ILE A 2 -50.02 20.86 12.83
N ARG A 3 -49.00 21.69 13.09
CA ARG A 3 -47.93 21.93 12.11
C ARG A 3 -46.97 20.74 12.14
N LEU A 4 -46.97 19.94 11.08
CA LEU A 4 -45.94 18.94 10.81
C LEU A 4 -44.61 19.66 10.56
N ARG A 5 -43.57 19.31 11.33
CA ARG A 5 -42.17 19.70 11.05
C ARG A 5 -41.72 18.94 9.79
N PRO A 6 -41.11 19.60 8.79
CA PRO A 6 -40.52 18.88 7.68
C PRO A 6 -39.32 18.08 8.18
N ILE A 7 -39.30 16.79 7.88
CA ILE A 7 -38.13 15.93 8.05
C ILE A 7 -37.13 16.38 6.97
N ALA A 8 -36.01 16.95 7.38
CA ALA A 8 -34.92 17.29 6.47
C ALA A 8 -34.46 16.00 5.77
N ALA A 9 -34.49 16.01 4.43
CA ALA A 9 -33.93 14.92 3.64
C ALA A 9 -32.44 14.76 3.99
N PRO A 10 -31.91 13.53 4.11
CA PRO A 10 -30.48 13.33 4.26
C PRO A 10 -29.77 13.95 3.05
N PRO A 11 -28.62 14.61 3.24
CA PRO A 11 -27.92 15.27 2.14
C PRO A 11 -27.55 14.24 1.06
N ALA A 12 -27.69 14.66 -0.20
CA ALA A 12 -27.31 13.85 -1.35
C ALA A 12 -25.82 13.50 -1.25
N ARG A 13 -25.44 12.29 -1.70
CA ARG A 13 -24.04 11.78 -1.70
C ARG A 13 -23.03 12.78 -2.28
N ASP A 14 -23.47 13.67 -3.15
CA ASP A 14 -22.64 14.69 -3.81
C ASP A 14 -22.16 15.80 -2.86
N GLU A 15 -22.92 16.16 -1.82
CA GLU A 15 -22.48 17.14 -0.82
C GLU A 15 -21.38 16.58 0.11
N ALA A 16 -21.37 15.27 0.33
CA ALA A 16 -20.35 14.60 1.14
C ALA A 16 -18.98 14.53 0.43
N LEU A 17 -18.96 14.55 -0.91
CA LEU A 17 -17.74 14.62 -1.72
C LEU A 17 -17.07 16.00 -1.67
N LEU A 18 -17.84 17.07 -1.43
CA LEU A 18 -17.33 18.45 -1.35
C LEU A 18 -16.75 18.84 0.03
N ALA A 19 -16.81 17.94 1.02
CA ALA A 19 -16.48 18.24 2.43
C ALA A 19 -15.19 17.59 2.96
N ARG A 20 -14.38 16.95 2.11
CA ARG A 20 -13.11 16.36 2.55
C ARG A 20 -12.05 17.44 2.69
N SER A 21 -11.46 17.54 3.88
CA SER A 21 -10.36 18.47 4.09
C SER A 21 -9.09 17.97 3.38
N PRO A 22 -8.22 18.87 2.88
CA PRO A 22 -6.93 18.47 2.28
C PRO A 22 -6.07 17.60 3.20
N ALA A 23 -6.22 17.74 4.52
CA ALA A 23 -5.53 16.92 5.51
C ALA A 23 -6.05 15.47 5.56
N GLU A 24 -7.37 15.27 5.38
CA GLU A 24 -7.96 13.93 5.34
C GLU A 24 -7.58 13.18 4.06
N GLU A 25 -7.57 13.87 2.92
CA GLU A 25 -7.11 13.30 1.65
C GLU A 25 -5.64 12.88 1.71
N ARG A 26 -4.76 13.74 2.26
CA ARG A 26 -3.35 13.39 2.49
C ARG A 26 -3.19 12.16 3.37
N LEU A 27 -3.96 12.07 4.47
CA LEU A 27 -3.92 10.92 5.35
C LEU A 27 -4.39 9.64 4.65
N GLU A 28 -5.42 9.72 3.82
CA GLU A 28 -5.90 8.60 3.01
C GLU A 28 -4.84 8.12 2.01
N ASN A 29 -4.16 9.05 1.35
CA ASN A 29 -3.05 8.73 0.44
C ASN A 29 -1.89 8.03 1.16
N ILE A 30 -1.54 8.48 2.37
CA ILE A 30 -0.52 7.83 3.21
C ILE A 30 -0.90 6.39 3.53
N LYS A 31 -2.15 6.15 3.98
CA LYS A 31 -2.65 4.81 4.32
C LYS A 31 -2.61 3.88 3.11
N SER A 32 -3.10 4.36 1.96
CA SER A 32 -3.08 3.61 0.71
C SER A 32 -1.66 3.26 0.28
N HIS A 33 -0.73 4.22 0.32
CA HIS A 33 0.64 3.99 -0.14
C HIS A 33 1.39 2.98 0.74
N LEU A 34 1.27 3.08 2.06
CA LEU A 34 1.91 2.12 2.98
C LEU A 34 1.41 0.69 2.76
N ASP A 35 0.10 0.52 2.56
CA ASP A 35 -0.49 -0.79 2.34
C ASP A 35 -0.15 -1.37 0.94
N LEU A 36 -0.06 -0.52 -0.08
CA LEU A 36 0.41 -0.90 -1.41
C LEU A 36 1.87 -1.33 -1.42
N LEU A 37 2.75 -0.70 -0.64
CA LEU A 37 4.14 -1.13 -0.48
C LEU A 37 4.23 -2.52 0.19
N LEU A 38 3.39 -2.78 1.19
CA LEU A 38 3.29 -4.12 1.79
C LEU A 38 2.77 -5.16 0.78
N LEU A 39 1.78 -4.79 -0.04
CA LEU A 39 1.25 -5.64 -1.10
C LEU A 39 2.30 -5.98 -2.17
N ALA A 40 3.11 -4.99 -2.56
CA ALA A 40 4.22 -5.19 -3.49
C ALA A 40 5.31 -6.09 -2.89
N LEU A 41 5.63 -5.96 -1.60
CA LEU A 41 6.53 -6.87 -0.90
C LEU A 41 5.99 -8.31 -0.84
N GLU A 42 4.69 -8.49 -0.58
CA GLU A 42 4.02 -9.80 -0.66
C GLU A 42 4.18 -10.40 -2.06
N ALA A 43 3.93 -9.61 -3.11
CA ALA A 43 3.96 -10.09 -4.49
C ALA A 43 5.38 -10.47 -4.96
N ILE A 44 6.41 -9.66 -4.67
CA ILE A 44 7.76 -9.91 -5.18
C ILE A 44 8.52 -11.00 -4.42
N ALA A 45 8.28 -11.13 -3.12
CA ALA A 45 9.05 -12.01 -2.23
C ALA A 45 8.21 -13.11 -1.58
N GLY A 46 6.92 -13.22 -1.93
CA GLY A 46 6.02 -14.22 -1.33
C GLY A 46 5.85 -14.05 0.18
N LEU A 47 5.99 -12.83 0.70
CA LEU A 47 5.94 -12.59 2.14
C LEU A 47 4.58 -12.94 2.71
N SER A 48 4.58 -13.60 3.87
CA SER A 48 3.37 -13.86 4.63
C SER A 48 3.13 -12.77 5.68
N SER A 49 1.92 -12.70 6.23
CA SER A 49 1.64 -11.86 7.40
C SER A 49 2.53 -12.20 8.60
N GLU A 50 3.01 -13.44 8.73
CA GLU A 50 3.96 -13.80 9.79
C GLU A 50 5.31 -13.12 9.59
N ALA A 51 5.83 -13.07 8.36
CA ALA A 51 7.09 -12.37 8.09
C ALA A 51 7.00 -10.88 8.47
N MET A 52 5.85 -10.25 8.29
CA MET A 52 5.60 -8.87 8.72
C MET A 52 5.58 -8.73 10.25
N LEU A 53 5.01 -9.72 10.96
CA LEU A 53 4.99 -9.75 12.42
C LEU A 53 6.37 -10.04 13.01
N ASP A 54 7.14 -10.94 12.40
CA ASP A 54 8.54 -11.18 12.72
C ASP A 54 9.36 -9.89 12.61
N ALA A 55 9.21 -9.17 11.49
CA ALA A 55 9.87 -7.88 11.29
C ALA A 55 9.46 -6.85 12.36
N ALA A 56 8.16 -6.77 12.70
CA ALA A 56 7.71 -5.87 13.77
C ALA A 56 8.31 -6.24 15.13
N ARG A 57 8.39 -7.53 15.46
CA ARG A 57 9.01 -8.03 16.70
C ARG A 57 10.50 -7.74 16.75
N GLU A 58 11.23 -7.99 15.67
CA GLU A 58 12.67 -7.67 15.57
C GLU A 58 12.95 -6.18 15.78
N LEU A 59 12.04 -5.32 15.34
CA LEU A 59 12.15 -3.86 15.47
C LEU A 59 11.61 -3.31 16.79
N GLY A 60 10.99 -4.15 17.64
CA GLY A 60 10.34 -3.71 18.88
C GLY A 60 9.12 -2.81 18.65
N VAL A 61 8.39 -3.02 17.56
CA VAL A 61 7.24 -2.19 17.16
C VAL A 61 5.95 -2.74 17.77
N GLU A 62 5.43 -2.07 18.80
CA GLU A 62 4.23 -2.50 19.53
C GLU A 62 2.91 -2.29 18.75
N ALA A 63 2.87 -1.32 17.82
CA ALA A 63 1.69 -1.04 17.00
C ALA A 63 1.25 -2.24 16.14
N ILE A 64 2.14 -3.22 15.93
CA ILE A 64 1.93 -4.43 15.12
C ILE A 64 2.23 -5.66 15.99
N ALA A 65 1.61 -5.73 17.17
CA ALA A 65 1.84 -6.80 18.14
C ALA A 65 1.33 -8.18 17.68
N ASP A 66 0.26 -8.23 16.90
CA ASP A 66 -0.38 -9.46 16.46
C ASP A 66 -1.03 -9.34 15.06
N ARG A 67 -1.57 -10.46 14.57
CA ARG A 67 -2.26 -10.54 13.27
C ARG A 67 -3.44 -9.58 13.17
N VAL A 68 -4.15 -9.33 14.27
CA VAL A 68 -5.32 -8.43 14.30
C VAL A 68 -4.86 -6.98 14.17
N GLY A 69 -3.80 -6.59 14.86
CA GLY A 69 -3.14 -5.28 14.75
C GLY A 69 -2.66 -5.03 13.32
N LEU A 70 -1.91 -5.97 12.74
CA LEU A 70 -1.46 -5.88 11.35
C LEU A 70 -2.64 -5.77 10.39
N TRP A 71 -3.65 -6.65 10.52
CA TRP A 71 -4.84 -6.61 9.68
C TRP A 71 -5.55 -5.26 9.79
N ARG A 72 -5.74 -4.74 11.02
CA ARG A 72 -6.40 -3.45 11.28
C ARG A 72 -5.68 -2.28 10.63
N LEU A 73 -4.36 -2.24 10.69
CA LEU A 73 -3.55 -1.21 10.04
C LEU A 73 -3.72 -1.26 8.53
N ARG A 74 -3.70 -2.46 7.95
CA ARG A 74 -3.92 -2.64 6.51
C ARG A 74 -5.33 -2.25 6.10
N GLN A 75 -6.37 -2.60 6.89
CA GLN A 75 -7.76 -2.19 6.68
C GLN A 75 -8.00 -0.67 6.85
N SER A 76 -7.01 0.10 7.30
CA SER A 76 -7.11 1.56 7.32
C SER A 76 -7.07 2.16 5.91
N ASN A 77 -6.51 1.45 4.92
CA ASN A 77 -6.50 1.83 3.52
C ASN A 77 -7.95 2.00 3.00
N PRO A 78 -8.35 3.23 2.59
CA PRO A 78 -9.70 3.51 2.12
C PRO A 78 -10.09 2.73 0.86
N LEU A 79 -9.11 2.24 0.10
CA LEU A 79 -9.34 1.45 -1.11
C LEU A 79 -9.76 0.00 -0.81
N ARG A 80 -9.69 -0.50 0.43
CA ARG A 80 -9.99 -1.92 0.72
C ARG A 80 -11.48 -2.27 0.74
N LYS A 81 -11.85 -3.47 0.25
CA LYS A 81 -13.23 -3.99 0.21
C LYS A 81 -13.92 -4.02 1.57
N SER A 82 -13.18 -4.38 2.61
CA SER A 82 -13.65 -4.35 3.99
C SER A 82 -13.01 -3.16 4.68
N SER A 83 -13.51 -1.94 4.46
CA SER A 83 -13.01 -0.79 5.21
C SER A 83 -13.42 -0.96 6.68
N GLY A 84 -12.58 -1.65 7.46
CA GLY A 84 -12.73 -1.94 8.87
C GLY A 84 -12.83 -0.63 9.65
N GLY A 85 -14.04 -0.09 9.70
CA GLY A 85 -14.47 1.14 10.35
C GLY A 85 -13.40 2.22 10.48
N ARG A 86 -13.23 3.07 9.45
CA ARG A 86 -12.61 4.42 9.45
C ARG A 86 -11.62 4.76 10.59
N LYS A 87 -10.78 3.84 11.07
CA LYS A 87 -9.87 4.16 12.15
C LYS A 87 -8.85 5.13 11.57
N LYS A 88 -8.63 6.24 12.28
CA LYS A 88 -7.52 7.12 11.98
C LYS A 88 -6.24 6.32 12.27
N LEU A 89 -5.43 6.13 11.23
CA LEU A 89 -4.04 5.73 11.37
C LEU A 89 -3.37 6.91 12.04
N ASP A 90 -2.82 6.72 13.23
CA ASP A 90 -2.05 7.79 13.88
C ASP A 90 -0.61 7.84 13.36
N VAL A 91 0.13 8.85 13.79
CA VAL A 91 1.51 9.09 13.34
C VAL A 91 2.46 7.96 13.78
N GLU A 92 2.25 7.38 14.95
CA GLU A 92 3.10 6.30 15.48
C GLU A 92 2.85 4.99 14.74
N GLU A 93 1.59 4.70 14.40
CA GLU A 93 1.22 3.57 13.55
C GLU A 93 1.79 3.71 12.13
N ALA A 94 1.76 4.92 11.55
CA ALA A 94 2.38 5.17 10.25
C ALA A 94 3.91 4.99 10.30
N ARG A 95 4.58 5.52 11.33
CA ARG A 95 6.02 5.34 11.56
C ARG A 95 6.38 3.86 11.70
N SER A 96 5.57 3.12 12.45
CA SER A 96 5.71 1.68 12.64
C SER A 96 5.70 0.92 11.32
N LEU A 97 4.73 1.22 10.44
CA LEU A 97 4.66 0.64 9.11
C LEU A 97 5.88 1.01 8.24
N VAL A 98 6.35 2.27 8.28
CA VAL A 98 7.57 2.68 7.58
C VAL A 98 8.79 1.89 8.03
N LEU A 99 8.95 1.67 9.34
CA LEU A 99 10.05 0.88 9.88
C LEU A 99 10.00 -0.57 9.37
N VAL A 100 8.83 -1.21 9.42
CA VAL A 100 8.63 -2.59 8.95
C VAL A 100 8.86 -2.70 7.44
N ILE A 101 8.28 -1.81 6.63
CA ILE A 101 8.45 -1.82 5.16
C ILE A 101 9.93 -1.68 4.79
N CYS A 102 10.65 -0.71 5.38
CA CYS A 102 12.07 -0.53 5.07
C CYS A 102 12.94 -1.70 5.54
N HIS A 103 12.56 -2.36 6.64
CA HIS A 103 13.28 -3.54 7.14
C HIS A 103 13.08 -4.74 6.22
N LEU A 104 11.83 -5.04 5.85
CA LEU A 104 11.50 -6.09 4.90
C LEU A 104 12.14 -5.84 3.53
N ALA A 105 12.05 -4.61 3.00
CA ALA A 105 12.69 -4.25 1.74
C ALA A 105 14.22 -4.44 1.79
N ARG A 106 14.85 -4.22 2.95
CA ARG A 106 16.27 -4.49 3.14
C ARG A 106 16.60 -5.98 3.18
N GLN A 107 15.78 -6.79 3.85
CA GLN A 107 15.92 -8.24 3.85
C GLN A 107 15.73 -8.83 2.43
N GLN A 108 14.83 -8.23 1.64
CA GLN A 108 14.54 -8.63 0.26
C GLN A 108 15.34 -7.85 -0.80
N ARG A 109 16.46 -7.23 -0.41
CA ARG A 109 17.21 -6.34 -1.30
C ARG A 109 17.76 -7.04 -2.54
N ASP A 110 18.15 -8.30 -2.43
CA ASP A 110 18.72 -9.04 -3.55
C ASP A 110 17.69 -9.31 -4.65
N ILE A 111 16.48 -9.77 -4.27
CA ILE A 111 15.39 -9.97 -5.24
C ILE A 111 14.91 -8.65 -5.83
N LEU A 112 14.84 -7.56 -5.04
CA LEU A 112 14.52 -6.23 -5.55
C LEU A 112 15.56 -5.74 -6.58
N ARG A 113 16.85 -5.92 -6.30
CA ARG A 113 17.92 -5.56 -7.25
C ARG A 113 17.87 -6.40 -8.52
N GLN A 114 17.60 -7.69 -8.40
CA GLN A 114 17.44 -8.59 -9.54
C GLN A 114 16.26 -8.16 -10.41
N ALA A 115 15.10 -7.88 -9.81
CA ALA A 115 13.90 -7.44 -10.51
C ALA A 115 14.13 -6.13 -11.28
N ILE A 116 14.81 -5.16 -10.65
CA ILE A 116 15.14 -3.89 -11.31
C ILE A 116 16.15 -4.08 -12.45
N ALA A 117 17.18 -4.92 -12.27
CA ALA A 117 18.12 -5.21 -13.35
C ALA A 117 17.42 -5.86 -14.55
N VAL A 118 16.46 -6.77 -14.30
CA VAL A 118 15.62 -7.36 -15.35
C VAL A 118 14.76 -6.30 -16.02
N LEU A 119 14.13 -5.40 -15.24
CA LEU A 119 13.29 -4.31 -15.76
C LEU A 119 14.09 -3.40 -16.70
N GLU A 120 15.29 -3.01 -16.30
CA GLU A 120 16.22 -2.23 -17.13
C GLU A 120 16.59 -2.99 -18.42
N GLN A 121 16.90 -4.28 -18.31
CA GLN A 121 17.25 -5.13 -19.45
C GLN A 121 16.12 -5.25 -20.48
N VAL A 122 14.88 -5.48 -20.05
CA VAL A 122 13.74 -5.61 -20.97
C VAL A 122 13.35 -4.28 -21.59
N ALA A 123 13.48 -3.17 -20.85
CA ALA A 123 13.28 -1.83 -21.38
C ALA A 123 14.30 -1.48 -22.47
N MET A 124 15.59 -1.84 -22.28
CA MET A 124 16.62 -1.68 -23.31
C MET A 124 16.35 -2.48 -24.59
N GLN A 125 15.56 -3.54 -24.49
CA GLN A 125 15.22 -4.44 -25.60
C GLN A 125 13.85 -4.12 -26.22
N ASP A 126 13.18 -3.05 -25.76
CA ASP A 126 11.80 -2.71 -26.15
C ASP A 126 10.83 -3.88 -25.96
N ARG A 127 11.04 -4.67 -24.89
CA ARG A 127 10.21 -5.81 -24.54
C ARG A 127 9.31 -5.48 -23.34
N PRO A 128 8.02 -5.83 -23.40
CA PRO A 128 7.11 -5.64 -22.27
C PRO A 128 7.59 -6.37 -21.00
N PRO A 129 7.56 -5.73 -19.81
CA PRO A 129 8.01 -6.30 -18.54
C PRO A 129 7.38 -7.67 -18.20
N HIS A 130 6.06 -7.80 -18.37
CA HIS A 130 5.32 -9.03 -18.07
C HIS A 130 5.76 -10.26 -18.90
N ARG A 131 6.55 -10.08 -19.97
CA ARG A 131 7.08 -11.22 -20.75
C ARG A 131 8.29 -11.90 -20.12
N HIS A 132 8.97 -11.24 -19.17
CA HIS A 132 10.04 -11.88 -18.43
C HIS A 132 9.47 -12.64 -17.23
N PRO A 133 9.79 -13.93 -16.99
CA PRO A 133 9.16 -14.75 -15.95
C PRO A 133 9.10 -14.08 -14.57
N LEU A 134 10.25 -13.59 -14.08
CA LEU A 134 10.32 -12.93 -12.77
C LEU A 134 9.43 -11.68 -12.65
N LEU A 135 9.30 -10.88 -13.70
CA LEU A 135 8.45 -9.68 -13.68
C LEU A 135 6.99 -10.05 -13.94
N GLY A 136 6.72 -11.00 -14.84
CA GLY A 136 5.38 -11.55 -15.08
C GLY A 136 4.78 -12.12 -13.80
N ASP A 137 5.51 -12.99 -13.09
CA ASP A 137 5.06 -13.60 -11.84
C ASP A 137 4.76 -12.53 -10.78
N TYR A 138 5.62 -11.52 -10.65
CA TYR A 138 5.42 -10.39 -9.75
C TYR A 138 4.16 -9.59 -10.09
N LEU A 139 3.99 -9.23 -11.37
CA LEU A 139 2.87 -8.42 -11.85
C LEU A 139 1.54 -9.16 -11.71
N ASP A 140 1.51 -10.45 -12.04
CA ASP A 140 0.33 -11.29 -11.89
C ASP A 140 -0.02 -11.46 -10.40
N ALA A 141 0.95 -11.73 -9.54
CA ALA A 141 0.73 -11.82 -8.10
C ALA A 141 0.21 -10.50 -7.52
N PHE A 142 0.79 -9.36 -7.91
CA PHE A 142 0.36 -8.05 -7.46
C PHE A 142 -1.07 -7.74 -7.92
N ALA A 143 -1.39 -7.97 -9.20
CA ALA A 143 -2.72 -7.74 -9.75
C ALA A 143 -3.77 -8.59 -9.04
N ASN A 144 -3.51 -9.88 -8.84
CA ASN A 144 -4.40 -10.78 -8.10
C ASN A 144 -4.62 -10.27 -6.67
N PHE A 145 -3.54 -9.94 -5.96
CA PHE A 145 -3.61 -9.45 -4.60
C PHE A 145 -4.36 -8.12 -4.47
N TYR A 146 -4.23 -7.23 -5.45
CA TYR A 146 -4.95 -5.96 -5.51
C TYR A 146 -6.44 -6.21 -5.74
N GLN A 147 -6.80 -7.00 -6.76
CA GLN A 147 -8.20 -7.28 -7.11
C GLN A 147 -8.96 -8.03 -6.00
N GLU A 148 -8.30 -8.92 -5.26
CA GLU A 148 -8.89 -9.61 -4.12
C GLU A 148 -9.22 -8.64 -2.97
N ARG A 149 -8.39 -7.62 -2.75
CA ARG A 149 -8.39 -6.82 -1.52
C ARG A 149 -8.97 -5.41 -1.69
N MET A 150 -8.90 -4.82 -2.88
CA MET A 150 -9.31 -3.44 -3.16
C MET A 150 -10.72 -3.36 -3.77
N GLN A 151 -11.47 -2.28 -3.46
CA GLN A 151 -12.83 -2.02 -3.95
C GLN A 151 -12.87 -1.79 -5.46
N ASP A 152 -11.85 -1.13 -6.01
CA ASP A 152 -11.73 -0.94 -7.45
C ASP A 152 -11.13 -2.21 -8.08
N ASP A 153 -11.98 -3.21 -8.28
CA ASP A 153 -11.62 -4.42 -9.02
C ASP A 153 -11.67 -4.21 -10.55
N THR A 154 -12.00 -3.00 -11.01
CA THR A 154 -12.06 -2.61 -12.42
C THR A 154 -10.83 -1.85 -12.91
N ALA A 155 -9.83 -1.67 -12.05
CA ALA A 155 -8.58 -1.00 -12.40
C ALA A 155 -7.98 -1.63 -13.68
N PRO A 156 -7.69 -0.82 -14.72
CA PRO A 156 -7.11 -1.32 -15.97
C PRO A 156 -5.80 -2.08 -15.71
N LYS A 157 -5.58 -3.17 -16.44
CA LYS A 157 -4.38 -4.00 -16.29
C LYS A 157 -3.09 -3.17 -16.41
N ASP A 158 -3.02 -2.29 -17.41
CA ASP A 158 -1.85 -1.45 -17.66
C ASP A 158 -1.58 -0.49 -16.48
N ALA A 159 -2.64 0.04 -15.86
CA ALA A 159 -2.50 0.91 -14.68
C ALA A 159 -1.99 0.16 -13.45
N LEU A 160 -2.39 -1.11 -13.27
CA LEU A 160 -1.85 -1.97 -12.21
C LEU A 160 -0.40 -2.37 -12.48
N GLU A 161 -0.04 -2.61 -13.74
CA GLU A 161 1.34 -2.88 -14.15
C GLU A 161 2.23 -1.67 -13.83
N ASP A 162 1.83 -0.47 -14.26
CA ASP A 162 2.56 0.77 -13.96
C ASP A 162 2.71 1.03 -12.45
N LEU A 163 1.63 0.82 -11.69
CA LEU A 163 1.65 0.96 -10.23
C LEU A 163 2.62 -0.04 -9.59
N ALA A 164 2.57 -1.31 -9.97
CA ALA A 164 3.44 -2.34 -9.45
C ALA A 164 4.92 -2.03 -9.74
N LEU A 165 5.24 -1.69 -10.99
CA LEU A 165 6.62 -1.34 -11.39
C LEU A 165 7.13 -0.10 -10.63
N LYS A 166 6.28 0.90 -10.42
CA LYS A 166 6.63 2.07 -9.59
C LYS A 166 6.94 1.65 -8.15
N LEU A 167 6.08 0.84 -7.53
CA LEU A 167 6.29 0.36 -6.15
C LEU A 167 7.56 -0.49 -6.04
N LEU A 168 7.89 -1.28 -7.06
CA LEU A 168 9.13 -2.06 -7.12
C LEU A 168 10.37 -1.16 -7.08
N VAL A 169 10.37 -0.08 -7.86
CA VAL A 169 11.43 0.94 -7.87
C VAL A 169 11.52 1.63 -6.50
N ASP A 170 10.39 2.05 -5.94
CA ASP A 170 10.31 2.68 -4.63
C ASP A 170 10.89 1.78 -3.52
N LEU A 171 10.51 0.50 -3.50
CA LEU A 171 11.02 -0.50 -2.55
C LEU A 171 12.53 -0.69 -2.66
N LEU A 172 13.10 -0.67 -3.87
CA LEU A 172 14.55 -0.71 -4.03
C LEU A 172 15.21 0.50 -3.35
N PHE A 173 14.66 1.71 -3.51
CA PHE A 173 15.17 2.90 -2.82
C PHE A 173 14.99 2.83 -1.31
N TYR A 174 13.87 2.29 -0.83
CA TYR A 174 13.57 2.14 0.60
C TYR A 174 14.39 1.03 1.28
N SER A 175 14.97 0.09 0.52
CA SER A 175 15.91 -0.91 1.04
C SER A 175 17.27 -0.30 1.47
N ALA A 176 17.60 0.90 1.02
CA ALA A 176 18.89 1.56 1.28
C ALA A 176 19.05 2.01 2.75
N PRO A 177 20.28 2.33 3.22
CA PRO A 177 20.52 2.77 4.61
C PRO A 177 19.65 3.97 5.05
N HIS A 178 19.34 4.90 4.15
CA HIS A 178 18.48 6.06 4.41
C HIS A 178 17.02 5.89 3.95
N GLY A 179 16.59 4.66 3.65
CA GLY A 179 15.27 4.38 3.09
C GLY A 179 14.11 4.84 3.97
N ARG A 180 14.24 4.71 5.30
CA ARG A 180 13.24 5.16 6.27
C ARG A 180 12.93 6.65 6.14
N ARG A 181 13.98 7.48 6.05
CA ARG A 181 13.84 8.93 5.88
C ARG A 181 13.23 9.25 4.51
N ARG A 182 13.66 8.56 3.45
CA ARG A 182 13.10 8.77 2.10
C ARG A 182 11.62 8.46 2.04
N LEU A 183 11.20 7.30 2.56
CA LEU A 183 9.79 6.90 2.61
C LEU A 183 8.99 7.90 3.46
N TRP A 184 9.46 8.25 4.65
CA TRP A 184 8.76 9.22 5.49
C TRP A 184 8.60 10.57 4.80
N THR A 185 9.64 11.08 4.12
CA THR A 185 9.56 12.32 3.35
C THR A 185 8.58 12.19 2.18
N ALA A 186 8.64 11.11 1.41
CA ALA A 186 7.73 10.88 0.28
C ALA A 186 6.24 10.80 0.68
N LEU A 187 5.95 10.40 1.93
CA LEU A 187 4.60 10.34 2.47
C LEU A 187 4.02 11.71 2.87
N ILE A 188 4.89 12.66 3.25
CA ILE A 188 4.46 13.95 3.81
C ILE A 188 4.59 15.12 2.84
N ASP A 189 5.35 14.96 1.75
CA ASP A 189 5.44 15.90 0.63
C ASP A 189 4.06 16.01 -0.06
#